data_AF-A0A835HG80-F1
#
_entry.id   AF-A0A835HG80-F1
#
_cell.length_a   1.000
_cell.length_b   1.000
_cell.length_c   1.000
_cell.angle_alpha   90.00
_cell.angle_beta   90.00
_cell.angle_gamma   90.00
#
_symmetry.space_group_name_H-M   'P 1'
#
loop_
_entity.id
_entity.type
_entity.pdbx_description
1 polymer ?
#
loop_
_entity_poly.entity_id
_entity_poly.type
_entity_poly.pdbx_seq_one_letter_code
_entity_poly.pdbx_strand_id
1 'polypeptide(L)'
;MQDGKTGKERRLTCDALAIGTKITEATHNLEALQYQFEQDENEMLAMEIAEQELQVENLLQQEADYWKQRSRTRWDKEVDRSTKYFHNLINMRKSKAMIREIQDAHGVTLKDQEDISRFIVSHYTEKFKEEEIELYVNLLNLIPKLVIEEENKELPCIPIFGEIKRAVFGLCPDSAPGPDGFNGHFYQVCWNIVGGEVYRLVIYFFLKRKLPKSYNVNFIVLIPKERNANQLNRSVMGY
;
A
#
# COMPACT_ATOMS: atom_id res chain seq x y z
N MET A 1 -3.19 -26.91 -11.98
CA MET A 1 -2.68 -27.05 -10.60
C MET A 1 -1.29 -26.44 -10.54
N GLN A 2 -1.20 -25.24 -9.96
CA GLN A 2 -0.16 -24.74 -9.05
C GLN A 2 -0.40 -23.23 -8.94
N ASP A 3 -0.83 -22.81 -7.75
CA ASP A 3 -1.20 -21.44 -7.41
C ASP A 3 0.02 -20.50 -7.49
N GLY A 4 0.05 -19.70 -8.54
CA GLY A 4 0.97 -18.56 -8.74
C GLY A 4 0.66 -17.37 -7.84
N LYS A 5 0.37 -17.59 -6.56
CA LYS A 5 0.26 -16.50 -5.58
C LYS A 5 1.65 -15.93 -5.31
N THR A 6 1.86 -14.67 -5.71
CA THR A 6 3.10 -13.93 -5.47
C THR A 6 3.45 -13.90 -3.97
N GLY A 7 4.74 -13.80 -3.61
CA GLY A 7 5.19 -13.89 -2.21
C GLY A 7 4.56 -12.86 -1.25
N LYS A 8 4.01 -11.76 -1.78
CA LYS A 8 3.18 -10.81 -1.03
C LYS A 8 1.76 -11.30 -0.82
N GLU A 9 1.14 -11.91 -1.83
CA GLU A 9 -0.18 -12.52 -1.70
C GLU A 9 -0.18 -13.63 -0.65
N ARG A 10 0.89 -14.44 -0.62
CA ARG A 10 1.08 -15.47 0.43
C ARG A 10 1.18 -14.84 1.82
N ARG A 11 2.02 -13.81 2.00
CA ARG A 11 2.18 -13.10 3.28
C ARG A 11 0.87 -12.46 3.76
N LEU A 12 0.15 -11.79 2.86
CA LEU A 12 -1.12 -11.14 3.18
C LEU A 12 -2.23 -12.13 3.52
N THR A 13 -2.26 -13.31 2.85
CA THR A 13 -3.16 -14.39 3.26
C THR A 13 -2.77 -14.99 4.60
N CYS A 14 -1.47 -15.05 4.91
CA CYS A 14 -0.99 -15.53 6.21
C CYS A 14 -1.36 -14.58 7.34
N ASP A 15 -1.25 -13.26 7.15
CA ASP A 15 -1.59 -12.29 8.20
C ASP A 15 -3.11 -12.24 8.47
N ALA A 16 -3.93 -12.29 7.41
CA ALA A 16 -5.38 -12.39 7.55
C ALA A 16 -5.80 -13.74 8.17
N LEU A 17 -5.14 -14.84 7.78
CA LEU A 17 -5.34 -16.13 8.46
C LEU A 17 -4.93 -16.06 9.93
N ALA A 18 -3.82 -15.40 10.25
CA ALA A 18 -3.28 -15.34 11.61
C ALA A 18 -4.17 -14.53 12.56
N ILE A 19 -4.80 -13.45 12.07
CA ILE A 19 -5.81 -12.72 12.85
C ILE A 19 -7.05 -13.59 13.04
N GLY A 20 -7.53 -14.25 11.97
CA GLY A 20 -8.67 -15.16 12.04
C GLY A 20 -8.46 -16.34 13.00
N THR A 21 -7.28 -16.97 12.99
CA THR A 21 -6.95 -18.08 13.90
C THR A 21 -6.93 -17.62 15.35
N LYS A 22 -6.35 -16.44 15.62
CA LYS A 22 -6.35 -15.86 16.97
C LYS A 22 -7.76 -15.55 17.47
N ILE A 23 -8.65 -15.06 16.60
CA ILE A 23 -10.05 -14.85 16.94
C ILE A 23 -10.71 -16.18 17.28
N THR A 24 -10.54 -17.21 16.44
CA THR A 24 -11.14 -18.53 16.72
C THR A 24 -10.63 -19.17 18.00
N GLU A 25 -9.33 -19.03 18.30
CA GLU A 25 -8.74 -19.53 19.55
C GLU A 25 -9.29 -18.77 20.76
N ALA A 26 -9.35 -17.42 20.69
CA ALA A 26 -9.87 -16.59 21.77
C ALA A 26 -11.37 -16.83 22.02
N THR A 27 -12.18 -17.00 20.97
CA THR A 27 -13.60 -17.32 21.10
C THR A 27 -13.80 -18.71 21.70
N HIS A 28 -12.98 -19.70 21.31
CA HIS A 28 -13.05 -21.04 21.89
C HIS A 28 -12.69 -21.05 23.39
N ASN A 29 -11.67 -20.28 23.78
CA ASN A 29 -11.30 -20.13 25.18
C ASN A 29 -12.41 -19.43 25.99
N LEU A 30 -13.05 -18.41 25.42
CA LEU A 30 -14.18 -17.71 26.03
C LEU A 30 -15.38 -18.67 26.25
N GLU A 31 -15.73 -19.47 25.24
CA GLU A 31 -16.79 -20.49 25.34
C GLU A 31 -16.48 -21.52 26.44
N ALA A 32 -15.21 -21.94 26.56
CA ALA A 32 -14.80 -22.88 27.60
C ALA A 32 -14.93 -22.29 29.02
N LEU A 33 -14.57 -21.02 29.21
CA LEU A 33 -14.69 -20.32 30.49
C LEU A 33 -16.16 -20.08 30.86
N GLN A 34 -17.00 -19.69 29.89
CA GLN A 34 -18.45 -19.54 30.09
C GLN A 34 -19.10 -20.87 30.49
N TYR A 35 -18.72 -21.98 29.84
CA TYR A 35 -19.20 -23.32 30.22
C TYR A 35 -18.78 -23.72 31.64
N GLN A 36 -17.56 -23.38 32.06
CA GLN A 36 -17.12 -23.62 33.43
C GLN A 36 -17.92 -22.79 34.43
N PHE A 37 -18.25 -21.54 34.08
CA PHE A 37 -19.03 -20.64 34.93
C PHE A 37 -20.48 -21.11 35.10
N GLU A 38 -21.06 -21.73 34.06
CA GLU A 38 -22.37 -22.38 34.16
C GLU A 38 -22.39 -23.58 35.12
N GLN A 39 -21.24 -24.25 35.32
CA GLN A 39 -21.12 -25.37 36.26
C GLN A 39 -20.77 -24.94 37.68
N ASP A 40 -19.97 -23.88 37.83
CA ASP A 40 -19.52 -23.35 39.11
C ASP A 40 -19.41 -21.82 39.04
N GLU A 41 -20.42 -21.13 39.59
CA GLU A 41 -20.46 -19.67 39.64
C GLU A 41 -19.38 -19.15 40.60
N ASN A 42 -18.28 -18.66 40.03
CA ASN A 42 -17.15 -18.11 40.77
C ASN A 42 -16.80 -16.70 40.28
N GLU A 43 -16.66 -15.76 41.21
CA GLU A 43 -16.34 -14.36 40.92
C GLU A 43 -14.98 -14.20 40.21
N MET A 44 -14.01 -15.07 40.50
CA MET A 44 -12.72 -15.09 39.79
C MET A 44 -12.89 -15.45 38.31
N LEU A 45 -13.79 -16.41 38.03
CA LEU A 45 -14.08 -16.87 36.68
C LEU A 45 -14.88 -15.83 35.88
N ALA A 46 -15.78 -15.08 36.55
CA ALA A 46 -16.45 -13.94 35.94
C ALA A 46 -15.48 -12.83 35.51
N MET A 47 -14.44 -12.57 36.30
CA MET A 47 -13.42 -11.58 35.96
C MET A 47 -12.56 -12.03 34.77
N GLU A 48 -12.23 -13.32 34.69
CA GLU A 48 -11.48 -13.91 33.58
C GLU A 48 -12.30 -13.94 32.27
N ILE A 49 -13.61 -14.19 32.36
CA ILE A 49 -14.54 -14.06 31.22
C ILE A 49 -14.53 -12.62 30.69
N ALA A 50 -14.65 -11.61 31.56
CA ALA A 50 -14.66 -10.21 31.14
C ALA A 50 -13.35 -9.79 30.45
N GLU A 51 -12.20 -10.29 30.93
CA GLU A 51 -10.91 -10.06 30.28
C GLU A 51 -10.84 -10.71 28.89
N GLN A 52 -11.34 -11.95 28.76
CA GLN A 52 -11.40 -12.64 27.47
C GLN A 52 -12.38 -12.01 26.49
N GLU A 53 -13.53 -11.52 26.95
CA GLU A 53 -14.48 -10.76 26.13
C GLU A 53 -13.82 -9.51 25.54
N LEU A 54 -13.08 -8.76 26.37
CA LEU A 54 -12.31 -7.60 25.92
C LEU A 54 -11.21 -7.98 24.92
N GLN A 55 -10.55 -9.12 25.12
CA GLN A 55 -9.55 -9.63 24.18
C GLN A 55 -10.18 -9.97 22.82
N VAL A 56 -11.33 -10.65 22.80
CA VAL A 56 -12.08 -10.97 21.58
C VAL A 56 -12.53 -9.70 20.87
N GLU A 57 -13.07 -8.71 21.59
CA GLU A 57 -13.48 -7.43 21.00
C GLU A 57 -12.31 -6.70 20.35
N ASN A 58 -11.15 -6.65 21.02
CA ASN A 58 -9.94 -6.05 20.47
C ASN A 58 -9.47 -6.75 19.19
N LEU A 59 -9.51 -8.08 19.14
CA LEU A 59 -9.13 -8.85 17.94
C LEU A 59 -10.10 -8.63 16.78
N LEU A 60 -11.41 -8.57 17.06
CA LEU A 60 -12.43 -8.24 16.06
C LEU A 60 -12.26 -6.82 15.50
N GLN A 61 -11.90 -5.86 16.37
CA GLN A 61 -11.60 -4.50 15.96
C GLN A 61 -10.36 -4.44 15.07
N GLN A 62 -9.28 -5.16 15.42
CA GLN A 62 -8.09 -5.28 14.58
C GLN A 62 -8.41 -5.88 13.20
N GLU A 63 -9.26 -6.90 13.14
CA GLU A 63 -9.71 -7.48 11.88
C GLU A 63 -10.51 -6.47 11.05
N ALA A 64 -11.43 -5.74 11.68
CA ALA A 64 -12.23 -4.70 11.01
C ALA A 64 -11.33 -3.60 10.44
N ASP A 65 -10.35 -3.12 11.21
CA ASP A 65 -9.39 -2.10 10.76
C ASP A 65 -8.51 -2.61 9.63
N TYR A 66 -8.05 -3.87 9.71
CA TYR A 66 -7.30 -4.53 8.65
C TYR A 66 -8.08 -4.56 7.33
N TRP A 67 -9.36 -4.96 7.35
CA TRP A 67 -10.20 -4.99 6.16
C TRP A 67 -10.60 -3.59 5.68
N LYS A 68 -10.83 -2.63 6.60
CA LYS A 68 -11.10 -1.22 6.28
C LYS A 68 -9.96 -0.62 5.46
N GLN A 69 -8.72 -0.74 5.94
CA GLN A 69 -7.53 -0.26 5.24
C GLN A 69 -7.41 -0.87 3.83
N ARG A 70 -7.59 -2.19 3.70
CA ARG A 70 -7.51 -2.88 2.40
C ARG A 70 -8.64 -2.51 1.44
N SER A 71 -9.82 -2.24 1.96
CA SER A 71 -10.98 -1.87 1.16
C SER A 71 -10.85 -0.47 0.55
N ARG A 72 -9.95 0.41 1.04
CA ARG A 72 -9.80 1.81 0.61
C ARG A 72 -11.16 2.53 0.50
N THR A 73 -12.00 2.43 1.52
CA THR A 73 -13.35 3.02 1.55
C THR A 73 -13.37 4.19 2.53
N ARG A 74 -13.88 5.35 2.11
CA ARG A 74 -13.89 6.61 2.90
C ARG A 74 -15.13 6.78 3.79
N TRP A 75 -16.06 5.83 3.83
CA TRP A 75 -17.37 6.03 4.44
C TRP A 75 -17.50 5.28 5.78
N ASP A 76 -17.45 6.06 6.87
CA ASP A 76 -17.99 5.71 8.18
C ASP A 76 -19.50 6.01 8.18
N LYS A 77 -20.30 4.97 8.37
CA LYS A 77 -21.63 5.01 8.98
C LYS A 77 -21.98 3.57 9.29
N GLU A 78 -21.78 3.16 10.54
CA GLU A 78 -22.59 2.19 11.31
C GLU A 78 -23.17 0.95 10.58
N VAL A 79 -22.52 0.44 9.54
CA VAL A 79 -22.95 -0.79 8.87
C VAL A 79 -21.93 -1.84 9.22
N ASP A 80 -22.16 -2.39 10.41
CA ASP A 80 -21.79 -3.68 10.98
C ASP A 80 -20.37 -4.21 10.69
N ARG A 81 -19.75 -4.83 11.69
CA ARG A 81 -18.40 -5.44 11.68
C ARG A 81 -18.27 -6.62 10.69
N SER A 82 -19.04 -6.65 9.61
CA SER A 82 -19.11 -7.71 8.62
C SER A 82 -17.90 -7.67 7.67
N THR A 83 -16.93 -8.53 7.96
CA THR A 83 -15.82 -8.89 7.06
C THR A 83 -16.34 -9.25 5.65
N LYS A 84 -17.51 -9.90 5.54
CA LYS A 84 -18.17 -10.26 4.27
C LYS A 84 -18.41 -9.07 3.33
N TYR A 85 -18.83 -7.91 3.86
CA TYR A 85 -19.04 -6.72 3.04
C TYR A 85 -17.73 -6.25 2.42
N PHE A 86 -16.67 -6.14 3.23
CA PHE A 86 -15.35 -5.73 2.76
C PHE A 86 -14.76 -6.76 1.77
N HIS A 87 -14.92 -8.06 2.03
CA HIS A 87 -14.52 -9.11 1.10
C HIS A 87 -15.22 -9.00 -0.26
N ASN A 88 -16.54 -8.82 -0.27
CA ASN A 88 -17.31 -8.65 -1.51
C ASN A 88 -16.87 -7.39 -2.25
N LEU A 89 -16.68 -6.28 -1.55
CA LEU A 89 -16.22 -5.03 -2.16
C LEU A 89 -14.82 -5.16 -2.75
N ILE A 90 -13.89 -5.82 -2.05
CA ILE A 90 -12.54 -6.13 -2.56
C ILE A 90 -12.63 -7.01 -3.80
N ASN A 91 -13.45 -8.06 -3.79
CA ASN A 91 -13.62 -8.95 -4.95
C ASN A 91 -14.25 -8.23 -6.15
N MET A 92 -15.24 -7.38 -5.93
CA MET A 92 -15.83 -6.53 -6.98
C MET A 92 -14.79 -5.58 -7.57
N ARG A 93 -13.95 -4.93 -6.73
CA ARG A 93 -12.87 -4.05 -7.19
C ARG A 93 -11.81 -4.83 -7.96
N LYS A 94 -11.39 -6.00 -7.47
CA LYS A 94 -10.46 -6.90 -8.18
C LYS A 94 -10.99 -7.30 -9.55
N SER A 95 -12.24 -7.73 -9.63
CA SER A 95 -12.89 -8.12 -10.88
C SER A 95 -12.98 -6.98 -11.88
N LYS A 96 -13.27 -5.75 -11.40
CA LYS A 96 -13.30 -4.53 -12.24
C LYS A 96 -11.92 -4.02 -12.65
N ALA A 97 -10.90 -4.22 -11.81
CA ALA A 97 -9.53 -3.79 -12.07
C ALA A 97 -8.74 -4.80 -12.93
N MET A 98 -9.23 -6.03 -13.08
CA MET A 98 -8.60 -7.04 -13.90
C MET A 98 -8.66 -6.66 -15.37
N ILE A 99 -7.49 -6.45 -15.97
CA ILE A 99 -7.34 -6.21 -17.40
C ILE A 99 -7.52 -7.56 -18.11
N ARG A 100 -8.65 -7.72 -18.81
CA ARG A 100 -9.00 -8.97 -19.51
C ARG A 100 -8.48 -9.01 -20.94
N GLU A 101 -8.35 -7.84 -21.54
CA GLU A 101 -7.84 -7.70 -22.89
C GLU A 101 -7.19 -6.34 -23.08
N ILE A 102 -6.18 -6.28 -23.94
CA ILE A 102 -5.54 -5.04 -24.35
C ILE A 102 -5.28 -5.08 -25.85
N GLN A 103 -5.42 -3.95 -26.51
CA GLN A 103 -5.18 -3.77 -27.93
C GLN A 103 -3.84 -3.05 -28.13
N ASP A 104 -3.00 -3.61 -29.01
CA ASP A 104 -1.73 -2.99 -29.38
C ASP A 104 -1.90 -1.85 -30.41
N ALA A 105 -0.78 -1.23 -30.79
CA ALA A 105 -0.77 -0.14 -31.77
C ALA A 105 -1.16 -0.57 -33.19
N HIS A 106 -1.10 -1.88 -33.49
CA HIS A 106 -1.43 -2.47 -34.79
C HIS A 106 -2.88 -3.02 -34.83
N GLY A 107 -3.63 -2.86 -33.74
CA GLY A 107 -5.02 -3.28 -33.63
C GLY A 107 -5.21 -4.73 -33.16
N VAL A 108 -4.14 -5.45 -32.82
CA VAL A 108 -4.19 -6.83 -32.33
C VAL A 108 -4.63 -6.85 -30.86
N THR A 109 -5.62 -7.68 -30.55
CA THR A 109 -6.14 -7.85 -29.18
C THR A 109 -5.45 -9.02 -28.47
N LEU A 110 -4.71 -8.71 -27.41
CA LEU A 110 -4.13 -9.69 -26.51
C LEU A 110 -5.12 -10.00 -25.38
N LYS A 111 -5.31 -11.30 -25.10
CA LYS A 111 -6.21 -11.79 -24.03
C LYS A 111 -5.49 -12.68 -23.02
N ASP A 112 -4.32 -13.18 -23.37
CA ASP A 112 -3.48 -13.96 -22.47
C ASP A 112 -2.78 -13.04 -21.45
N GLN A 113 -2.80 -13.44 -20.19
CA GLN A 113 -2.32 -12.58 -19.10
C GLN A 113 -0.79 -12.40 -19.11
N GLU A 114 -0.04 -13.41 -19.57
CA GLU A 114 1.42 -13.31 -19.70
C GLU A 114 1.79 -12.39 -20.86
N ASP A 115 1.07 -12.50 -21.98
CA ASP A 115 1.24 -11.60 -23.13
C ASP A 115 0.90 -10.16 -22.79
N ILE A 116 -0.22 -9.93 -22.09
CA ILE A 116 -0.60 -8.60 -21.60
C ILE A 116 0.50 -8.04 -20.69
N SER A 117 1.03 -8.84 -19.77
CA SER A 117 2.10 -8.41 -18.86
C SER A 117 3.38 -8.03 -19.62
N ARG A 118 3.83 -8.87 -20.56
CA ARG A 118 5.01 -8.60 -21.40
C ARG A 118 4.83 -7.33 -22.22
N PHE A 119 3.66 -7.16 -22.82
CA PHE A 119 3.32 -5.99 -23.61
C PHE A 119 3.38 -4.70 -22.79
N ILE A 120 2.78 -4.70 -21.59
CA ILE A 120 2.80 -3.53 -20.68
C ILE A 120 4.24 -3.17 -20.29
N VAL A 121 5.04 -4.15 -19.88
CA VAL A 121 6.44 -3.92 -19.49
C VAL A 121 7.21 -3.34 -20.66
N SER A 122 7.15 -3.96 -21.84
CA SER A 122 7.86 -3.49 -23.03
C SER A 122 7.45 -2.07 -23.42
N HIS A 123 6.14 -1.75 -23.40
CA HIS A 123 5.64 -0.42 -23.73
C HIS A 123 6.20 0.66 -22.80
N TYR A 124 6.17 0.44 -21.49
CA TYR A 124 6.68 1.43 -20.54
C TYR A 124 8.21 1.46 -20.46
N THR A 125 8.89 0.34 -20.69
CA THR A 125 10.35 0.32 -20.82
C THR A 125 10.82 1.20 -21.99
N GLU A 126 10.17 1.09 -23.16
CA GLU A 126 10.52 1.95 -24.29
C GLU A 126 10.12 3.41 -24.03
N LYS A 127 8.94 3.65 -23.45
CA LYS A 127 8.46 5.00 -23.16
C LYS A 127 9.31 5.78 -22.14
N PHE A 128 9.91 5.10 -21.17
CA PHE A 128 10.78 5.70 -20.15
C PHE A 128 12.27 5.47 -20.43
N LYS A 129 12.59 5.03 -21.64
CA LYS A 129 13.97 4.94 -22.08
C LYS A 129 14.57 6.33 -22.15
N GLU A 130 15.83 6.43 -21.73
CA GLU A 130 16.58 7.67 -21.83
C GLU A 130 16.78 8.00 -23.31
N GLU A 131 16.28 9.16 -23.71
CA GLU A 131 16.54 9.74 -25.03
C GLU A 131 17.55 10.88 -24.84
N GLU A 132 18.62 10.88 -25.63
CA GLU A 132 19.52 12.03 -25.70
C GLU A 132 18.77 13.19 -26.36
N ILE A 133 18.30 14.12 -25.53
CA ILE A 133 17.67 15.35 -25.99
C ILE A 133 18.76 16.42 -26.03
N GLU A 134 19.01 17.01 -27.20
CA GLU A 134 19.76 18.26 -27.29
C GLU A 134 18.96 19.38 -26.62
N LEU A 135 19.38 19.75 -25.41
CA LEU A 135 18.78 20.85 -24.67
C LEU A 135 19.13 22.18 -25.36
N TYR A 136 18.13 22.80 -25.99
CA TYR A 136 18.23 24.18 -26.45
C TYR A 136 18.29 25.11 -25.24
N VAL A 137 19.49 25.47 -24.80
CA VAL A 137 19.75 26.35 -23.64
C VAL A 137 18.95 27.66 -23.72
N ASN A 138 18.69 28.15 -24.94
CA ASN A 138 17.88 29.36 -25.17
C ASN A 138 16.40 29.20 -24.77
N LEU A 139 15.86 27.98 -24.76
CA LEU A 139 14.49 27.71 -24.33
C LEU A 139 14.31 27.91 -22.82
N LEU A 140 15.37 27.66 -22.03
CA LEU A 140 15.36 27.88 -20.58
C LEU A 140 15.23 29.38 -20.23
N ASN A 141 15.64 30.28 -21.13
CA ASN A 141 15.48 31.72 -20.94
C ASN A 141 14.01 32.19 -21.03
N LEU A 142 13.11 31.35 -21.56
CA LEU A 142 11.68 31.63 -21.61
C LEU A 142 10.95 31.25 -20.31
N ILE A 143 11.61 30.50 -19.41
CA ILE A 143 11.05 30.09 -18.13
C ILE A 143 11.33 31.19 -17.10
N PRO A 144 10.31 31.77 -16.45
CA PRO A 144 10.53 32.79 -15.43
C PRO A 144 11.30 32.20 -14.25
N LYS A 145 12.27 32.95 -13.74
CA LYS A 145 12.98 32.61 -12.51
C LYS A 145 12.07 32.89 -11.32
N LEU A 146 11.50 31.84 -10.74
CA LEU A 146 10.61 31.92 -9.58
C LEU A 146 11.33 31.69 -8.24
N VAL A 147 12.56 31.17 -8.28
CA VAL A 147 13.37 30.84 -7.11
C VAL A 147 14.50 31.88 -7.03
N ILE A 148 14.68 32.49 -5.86
CA ILE A 148 15.79 33.45 -5.65
C ILE A 148 17.12 32.70 -5.50
N GLU A 149 18.25 33.40 -5.70
CA GLU A 149 19.57 32.75 -5.64
C GLU A 149 19.86 32.11 -4.28
N GLU A 150 19.37 32.72 -3.21
CA GLU A 150 19.51 32.24 -1.84
C GLU A 150 18.80 30.88 -1.67
N GLU A 151 17.53 30.77 -2.08
CA GLU A 151 16.77 29.52 -2.07
C GLU A 151 17.45 28.44 -2.93
N ASN A 152 17.98 28.84 -4.10
CA ASN A 152 18.66 27.91 -5.00
C ASN A 152 19.96 27.35 -4.41
N LYS A 153 20.64 28.12 -3.53
CA LYS A 153 21.81 27.65 -2.77
C LYS A 153 21.43 26.70 -1.64
N GLU A 154 20.20 26.77 -1.12
CA GLU A 154 19.70 25.90 -0.05
C GLU A 154 19.17 24.54 -0.56
N LEU A 155 18.63 24.47 -1.78
CA LEU A 155 18.14 23.22 -2.39
C LEU A 155 19.12 22.02 -2.33
N PRO A 156 20.43 22.17 -2.58
CA PRO A 156 21.38 21.06 -2.50
C PRO A 156 21.88 20.77 -1.07
N CYS A 157 21.48 21.56 -0.06
CA CYS A 157 21.94 21.37 1.31
C CYS A 157 21.48 20.03 1.89
N ILE A 158 22.29 19.49 2.79
CA ILE A 158 21.98 18.25 3.49
C ILE A 158 20.83 18.53 4.46
N PRO A 159 19.68 17.85 4.33
CA PRO A 159 18.54 18.11 5.18
C PRO A 159 18.79 17.67 6.62
N ILE A 160 18.26 18.41 7.58
CA ILE A 160 18.35 18.06 9.00
C ILE A 160 17.28 17.05 9.40
N PHE A 161 17.48 16.35 10.53
CA PHE A 161 16.55 15.33 11.02
C PHE A 161 15.10 15.83 11.14
N GLY A 162 14.93 17.08 11.59
CA GLY A 162 13.62 17.70 11.72
C GLY A 162 12.90 17.93 10.38
N GLU A 163 13.63 18.27 9.32
CA GLU A 163 13.07 18.45 7.98
C GLU A 163 12.59 17.12 7.39
N ILE A 164 13.41 16.09 7.52
CA ILE A 164 13.06 14.73 7.08
C ILE A 164 11.83 14.24 7.83
N LYS A 165 11.78 14.44 9.15
CA LYS A 165 10.60 14.09 9.95
C LYS A 165 9.35 14.84 9.46
N ARG A 166 9.44 16.17 9.24
CA ARG A 166 8.30 16.94 8.73
C ARG A 166 7.82 16.45 7.38
N ALA A 167 8.73 16.11 6.46
CA ALA A 167 8.38 15.58 5.15
C ALA A 167 7.64 14.24 5.26
N VAL A 168 8.13 13.32 6.11
CA VAL A 168 7.48 12.02 6.35
C VAL A 168 6.10 12.19 7.00
N PHE A 169 5.96 13.13 7.94
CA PHE A 169 4.67 13.41 8.59
C PHE A 169 3.70 14.20 7.69
N GLY A 170 4.20 14.81 6.61
CA GLY A 170 3.39 15.40 5.55
C GLY A 170 2.80 14.37 4.58
N LEU A 171 3.23 13.11 4.64
CA LEU A 171 2.65 12.03 3.83
C LEU A 171 1.20 11.75 4.26
N CYS A 172 0.34 11.44 3.29
CA CYS A 172 -1.00 10.95 3.59
C CYS A 172 -0.90 9.59 4.30
N PRO A 173 -1.47 9.42 5.51
CA PRO A 173 -1.39 8.17 6.25
C PRO A 173 -1.98 6.98 5.46
N ASP A 174 -3.07 7.24 4.73
CA ASP A 174 -3.81 6.27 3.92
C ASP A 174 -3.32 6.18 2.47
N SER A 175 -2.10 6.66 2.20
CA SER A 175 -1.46 6.53 0.89
C SER A 175 -1.31 5.06 0.46
N ALA A 176 -1.27 4.82 -0.85
CA ALA A 176 -1.00 3.50 -1.38
C ALA A 176 0.39 3.01 -0.89
N PRO A 177 0.50 1.79 -0.35
CA PRO A 177 1.78 1.27 0.10
C PRO A 177 2.69 0.97 -1.09
N GLY A 178 4.01 1.14 -0.87
CA GLY A 178 5.03 0.78 -1.84
C GLY A 178 5.19 -0.74 -1.98
N PRO A 179 6.22 -1.20 -2.72
CA PRO A 179 6.54 -2.62 -2.81
C PRO A 179 7.04 -3.25 -1.52
N ASP A 180 7.23 -2.51 -0.45
CA ASP A 180 7.48 -3.03 0.88
C ASP A 180 6.19 -3.36 1.66
N GLY A 181 5.06 -2.80 1.23
CA GLY A 181 3.76 -2.97 1.89
C GLY A 181 3.47 -1.95 2.99
N PHE A 182 4.36 -0.96 3.20
CA PHE A 182 4.17 0.07 4.22
C PHE A 182 3.60 1.35 3.59
N ASN A 183 2.63 1.96 4.27
CA ASN A 183 2.05 3.25 3.89
C ASN A 183 2.58 4.38 4.80
N GLY A 184 2.14 5.61 4.56
CA GLY A 184 2.52 6.77 5.38
C GLY A 184 2.25 6.59 6.87
N HIS A 185 1.15 5.90 7.23
CA HIS A 185 0.78 5.66 8.64
C HIS A 185 1.86 4.88 9.40
N PHE A 186 2.44 3.84 8.78
CA PHE A 186 3.53 3.06 9.39
C PHE A 186 4.71 3.96 9.80
N TYR A 187 5.18 4.82 8.90
CA TYR A 187 6.34 5.67 9.18
C TYR A 187 6.05 6.74 10.24
N GLN A 188 4.81 7.19 10.34
CA GLN A 188 4.40 8.17 11.35
C GLN A 188 4.34 7.53 12.75
N VAL A 189 3.70 6.37 12.87
CA VAL A 189 3.54 5.65 14.15
C VAL A 189 4.88 5.07 14.62
N CYS A 190 5.62 4.42 13.73
CA CYS A 190 6.87 3.75 14.07
C CYS A 190 8.10 4.66 13.99
N TRP A 191 7.94 5.99 13.89
CA TRP A 191 9.04 6.94 13.70
C TRP A 191 10.15 6.79 14.75
N ASN A 192 9.79 6.53 16.00
CA ASN A 192 10.77 6.35 17.09
C ASN A 192 11.65 5.11 16.91
N ILE A 193 11.22 4.15 16.09
CA ILE A 193 11.94 2.92 15.77
C ILE A 193 12.71 3.09 14.45
N VAL A 194 12.04 3.55 13.38
CA VAL A 194 12.61 3.55 12.02
C VAL A 194 13.23 4.88 11.60
N GLY A 195 12.94 5.98 12.29
CA GLY A 195 13.32 7.33 11.86
C GLY A 195 14.83 7.55 11.77
N GLY A 196 15.61 6.87 12.63
CA GLY A 196 17.07 6.90 12.55
C GLY A 196 17.62 6.28 11.26
N GLU A 197 17.06 5.16 10.81
CA GLU A 197 17.46 4.51 9.56
C GLU A 197 17.03 5.31 8.33
N VAL A 198 15.80 5.85 8.36
CA VAL A 198 15.29 6.75 7.31
C VAL A 198 16.21 7.97 7.17
N TYR A 199 16.60 8.59 8.28
CA TYR A 199 17.54 9.70 8.28
C TYR A 199 18.86 9.33 7.62
N ARG A 200 19.51 8.24 8.05
CA ARG A 200 20.80 7.81 7.47
C ARG A 200 20.70 7.53 5.98
N LEU A 201 19.61 6.94 5.52
CA LEU A 201 19.37 6.67 4.10
C LEU A 201 19.28 7.97 3.29
N VAL A 202 18.52 8.96 3.79
CA VAL A 202 18.39 10.27 3.12
C VAL A 202 19.75 10.97 3.07
N ILE A 203 20.48 11.02 4.17
CA ILE A 203 21.82 11.63 4.21
C ILE A 203 22.78 10.93 3.24
N TYR A 204 22.76 9.60 3.22
CA TYR A 204 23.55 8.80 2.28
C TYR A 204 23.25 9.18 0.83
N PHE A 205 21.96 9.33 0.48
CA PHE A 205 21.55 9.75 -0.85
C PHE A 205 22.09 11.13 -1.23
N PHE A 206 21.95 12.13 -0.36
CA PHE A 206 22.46 13.49 -0.61
C PHE A 206 23.98 13.52 -0.76
N LEU A 207 24.72 12.70 0.00
CA LEU A 207 26.18 12.63 -0.06
C LEU A 207 26.72 11.83 -1.25
N LYS A 208 26.09 10.71 -1.59
CA LYS A 208 26.60 9.76 -2.60
C LYS A 208 25.91 9.88 -3.95
N ARG A 209 24.79 10.61 -4.03
CA ARG A 209 23.93 10.74 -5.22
C ARG A 209 23.56 9.38 -5.82
N LYS A 210 23.42 8.36 -4.96
CA LYS A 210 23.11 6.98 -5.35
C LYS A 210 22.04 6.42 -4.42
N LEU A 211 20.98 5.89 -5.01
CA LEU A 211 20.01 5.03 -4.34
C LEU A 211 20.36 3.57 -4.62
N PRO A 212 20.28 2.68 -3.61
CA PRO A 212 20.39 1.25 -3.88
C PRO A 212 19.27 0.81 -4.83
N LYS A 213 19.59 -0.05 -5.80
CA LYS A 213 18.64 -0.47 -6.85
C LYS A 213 17.33 -1.05 -6.31
N SER A 214 17.36 -1.65 -5.12
CA SER A 214 16.18 -2.19 -4.43
C SER A 214 15.13 -1.13 -4.09
N TYR A 215 15.51 0.13 -3.92
CA TYR A 215 14.59 1.24 -3.63
C TYR A 215 13.95 1.84 -4.87
N ASN A 216 14.46 1.52 -6.07
CA ASN A 216 13.88 1.96 -7.36
C ASN A 216 12.90 0.93 -7.94
N VAL A 217 12.53 -0.09 -7.16
CA VAL A 217 11.47 -1.02 -7.55
C VAL A 217 10.15 -0.26 -7.42
N ASN A 218 9.40 -0.17 -8.51
CA ASN A 218 8.10 0.50 -8.55
C ASN A 218 7.04 -0.46 -9.07
N PHE A 219 5.78 -0.23 -8.69
CA PHE A 219 4.65 -0.90 -9.30
C PHE A 219 4.18 -0.11 -10.52
N ILE A 220 3.92 -0.82 -11.63
CA ILE A 220 3.19 -0.24 -12.75
C ILE A 220 1.70 -0.45 -12.46
N VAL A 221 1.00 0.62 -12.10
CA VAL A 221 -0.45 0.61 -11.93
C VAL A 221 -1.09 1.33 -13.10
N LEU A 222 -1.94 0.61 -13.84
CA LEU A 222 -2.70 1.17 -14.95
C LEU A 222 -4.03 1.70 -14.44
N ILE A 223 -4.21 3.02 -14.55
CA ILE A 223 -5.47 3.69 -14.20
C ILE A 223 -6.17 4.04 -15.52
N PRO A 224 -7.33 3.43 -15.83
CA PRO A 224 -8.05 3.72 -17.07
C PRO A 224 -8.59 5.15 -17.04
N LYS A 225 -8.35 5.93 -18.11
CA LYS A 225 -8.90 7.30 -18.25
C LYS A 225 -10.38 7.29 -18.65
N GLU A 226 -10.82 6.24 -19.31
CA GLU A 226 -12.17 6.09 -19.86
C GLU A 226 -12.78 4.74 -19.44
N ARG A 227 -14.11 4.64 -19.49
CA ARG A 227 -14.78 3.34 -19.30
C ARG A 227 -14.38 2.40 -20.44
N ASN A 228 -14.07 1.16 -20.09
CA ASN A 228 -13.65 0.11 -21.04
C ASN A 228 -12.40 0.48 -21.86
N ALA A 229 -11.47 1.23 -21.27
CA ALA A 229 -10.18 1.50 -21.90
C ALA A 229 -9.45 0.18 -22.17
N ASN A 230 -9.21 -0.10 -23.46
CA ASN A 230 -8.53 -1.30 -23.94
C ASN A 230 -7.18 -0.96 -24.60
N GLN A 231 -6.68 0.27 -24.49
CA GLN A 231 -5.39 0.71 -25.04
C GLN A 231 -4.55 1.45 -23.98
N LEU A 232 -3.22 1.30 -24.06
CA LEU A 232 -2.29 1.87 -23.07
C LEU A 232 -2.19 3.40 -23.11
N ASN A 233 -2.33 4.02 -24.28
CA ASN A 233 -2.37 5.48 -24.44
C ASN A 233 -3.55 6.15 -23.68
N ARG A 234 -4.63 5.38 -23.47
CA ARG A 234 -5.82 5.76 -22.69
C ARG A 234 -5.72 5.39 -21.21
N SER A 235 -4.55 4.99 -20.73
CA SER A 235 -4.28 4.74 -19.32
C SER A 235 -3.24 5.73 -18.79
N VAL A 236 -3.40 6.19 -17.53
CA VAL A 236 -2.36 6.93 -16.82
C VAL A 236 -1.58 5.95 -15.96
N MET A 237 -0.25 6.11 -15.92
CA MET A 237 0.58 5.41 -14.96
C MET A 237 0.40 6.08 -13.59
N GLY A 238 -0.17 5.34 -12.63
CA GLY A 238 -0.17 5.75 -11.23
C GLY A 238 1.03 5.13 -10.51
N TYR A 239 1.65 5.91 -9.63
CA TYR A 239 2.60 5.41 -8.62
C TYR A 239 1.84 5.01 -7.36
#